data_AF-A0A7V3W131-F1
#
_entry.id   AF-A0A7V3W131-F1
#
_cell.length_a   1.000
_cell.length_b   1.000
_cell.length_c   1.000
_cell.angle_alpha   90.00
_cell.angle_beta   90.00
_cell.angle_gamma   90.00
#
_symmetry.space_group_name_H-M   'P 1'
#
loop_
_entity.id
_entity.type
_entity.pdbx_description
1 polymer ?
#
loop_
_entity_poly.entity_id
_entity_poly.type
_entity_poly.pdbx_seq_one_letter_code
_entity_poly.pdbx_strand_id
1 'polypeptide(L)' 'DKMTNAFRGVYEMSRREKVNMRQAAYLVAVARVAEACKLRGWV' A
#
# COMPACT_ATOMS: atom_id res chain seq x y z
N ASP A 1 14.18 2.89 -11.09
CA ASP A 1 13.38 1.69 -10.75
C ASP A 1 12.55 1.80 -9.47
N LYS A 2 13.14 2.14 -8.31
CA LYS A 2 12.39 2.18 -7.02
C LYS A 2 11.13 3.07 -7.06
N MET A 3 11.24 4.30 -7.56
CA MET A 3 10.10 5.23 -7.65
C MET A 3 9.05 4.78 -8.66
N THR A 4 9.47 4.17 -9.77
CA THR A 4 8.56 3.62 -10.79
C THR A 4 7.72 2.47 -10.21
N ASN A 5 8.33 1.58 -9.45
CA ASN A 5 7.63 0.48 -8.79
C ASN A 5 6.68 0.99 -7.70
N ALA A 6 7.10 1.98 -6.91
CA ALA A 6 6.24 2.61 -5.91
C ALA A 6 4.99 3.25 -6.56
N PHE A 7 5.17 4.00 -7.65
CA PHE A 7 4.06 4.61 -8.38
C PHE A 7 3.09 3.56 -8.93
N ARG A 8 3.61 2.50 -9.58
CA ARG A 8 2.77 1.40 -10.11
C ARG A 8 1.94 0.74 -9.01
N GLY A 9 2.54 0.44 -7.86
CA GLY A 9 1.82 -0.16 -6.73
C GLY A 9 0.69 0.73 -6.19
N VAL A 10 0.91 2.05 -6.09
CA VAL A 10 -0.15 2.99 -5.67
C VAL A 10 -1.25 3.09 -6.72
N TYR A 11 -0.89 3.10 -8.01
CA TYR A 11 -1.85 3.17 -9.11
C TYR A 11 -2.71 1.90 -9.22
N GLU A 12 -2.13 0.72 -9.03
CA GLU A 12 -2.88 -0.53 -8.98
C GLU A 12 -3.83 -0.56 -7.78
N MET A 13 -3.36 -0.11 -6.61
CA MET A 13 -4.20 -0.01 -5.41
C MET A 13 -5.38 0.94 -5.60
N SER A 14 -5.16 2.11 -6.22
CA SER A 14 -6.22 3.08 -6.46
C SER A 14 -7.29 2.54 -7.40
N ARG A 15 -6.89 1.80 -8.44
CA ARG A 15 -7.81 1.14 -9.37
C ARG A 15 -8.58 0.01 -8.72
N ARG A 16 -7.92 -0.81 -7.88
CA ARG A 16 -8.55 -1.96 -7.21
C ARG A 16 -9.62 -1.52 -6.21
N GLU A 17 -9.27 -0.57 -5.34
CA GLU A 17 -10.17 -0.09 -4.29
C GLU A 17 -11.08 1.06 -4.75
N LYS A 18 -10.92 1.54 -5.99
CA LYS A 18 -11.67 2.68 -6.56
C LYS A 18 -11.59 3.95 -5.70
N VAL A 19 -10.41 4.23 -5.15
CA VAL A 19 -10.14 5.41 -4.32
C VAL A 19 -9.18 6.37 -5.02
N ASN A 20 -9.10 7.61 -4.54
CA ASN A 20 -8.12 8.54 -5.09
C ASN A 20 -6.68 8.12 -4.75
N MET A 21 -5.71 8.63 -5.52
CA MET A 21 -4.30 8.25 -5.40
C MET A 21 -3.72 8.52 -4.00
N ARG A 22 -4.21 9.54 -3.29
CA ARG A 22 -3.76 9.85 -1.92
C ARG A 22 -4.21 8.78 -0.95
N GLN A 23 -5.48 8.39 -1.00
CA GLN A 23 -6.02 7.32 -0.17
C GLN A 23 -5.33 5.98 -0.49
N ALA A 24 -5.11 5.68 -1.76
CA ALA A 24 -4.38 4.49 -2.17
C ALA A 24 -2.95 4.45 -1.61
N ALA A 25 -2.24 5.59 -1.61
CA ALA A 25 -0.91 5.68 -1.02
C ALA A 25 -0.92 5.36 0.48
N TYR A 26 -1.90 5.89 1.22
CA TYR A 26 -2.09 5.54 2.64
C TYR A 26 -2.36 4.04 2.83
N LEU A 27 -3.22 3.44 2.00
CA LEU A 27 -3.54 2.02 2.09
C LEU A 27 -2.30 1.14 1.85
N VAL A 28 -1.48 1.45 0.83
CA VAL A 28 -0.23 0.72 0.57
C VAL A 28 0.75 0.86 1.73
N ALA A 29 0.89 2.07 2.30
CA ALA A 29 1.80 2.31 3.42
C ALA A 29 1.38 1.55 4.68
N VAL A 30 0.09 1.60 5.04
CA VAL A 30 -0.45 0.92 6.22
C VAL A 30 -0.41 -0.59 6.05
N ALA A 31 -0.78 -1.11 4.88
CA ALA A 31 -0.79 -2.56 4.63
C ALA A 31 0.59 -3.20 4.89
N ARG A 32 1.68 -2.54 4.47
CA ARG A 32 3.05 -3.04 4.70
C ARG A 32 3.40 -3.14 6.18
N VAL A 33 3.01 -2.14 6.98
CA VAL A 33 3.27 -2.15 8.42
C VAL A 33 2.37 -3.17 9.12
N ALA A 34 1.09 -3.22 8.76
CA ALA A 34 0.12 -4.17 9.30
C ALA A 34 0.55 -5.63 9.06
N GLU A 35 1.02 -5.94 7.85
CA GLU A 35 1.56 -7.26 7.52
C GLU A 35 2.78 -7.60 8.37
N ALA A 36 3.72 -6.66 8.53
CA ALA A 36 4.89 -6.86 9.38
C ALA A 36 4.53 -7.07 10.86
N CYS A 37 3.53 -6.34 11.38
CA CYS A 37 3.03 -6.51 12.75
C CYS A 37 2.41 -7.90 12.93
N LYS A 38 1.58 -8.35 11.98
CA LYS A 38 0.95 -9.67 12.01
C LYS A 38 1.97 -10.80 11.95
N LEU A 39 2.98 -10.69 11.08
CA LEU A 39 4.04 -11.69 10.97
C LEU A 39 4.90 -11.79 12.24
N ARG A 40 5.01 -10.70 13.01
CA ARG A 40 5.71 -10.66 14.29
C ARG A 40 4.83 -11.04 15.49
N GLY A 41 3.56 -11.39 15.27
CA GLY A 41 2.61 -11.74 16.32
C GLY A 41 2.26 -10.57 17.25
N TRP A 42 2.38 -9.33 16.77
CA TRP A 42 1.96 -8.16 17.54
C TRP A 42 0.43 -8.00 17.57
N VAL A 43 -0.27 -8.64 16.63
CA VAL A 43 -1.73 -8.70 16.52
C VAL A 43 -2.17 -10.08 16.09
#